data_AF-A0A2I0QI15-F1
#
_entry.id   AF-A0A2I0QI15-F1
#
_cell.length_a   1.000
_cell.length_b   1.000
_cell.length_c   1.000
_cell.angle_alpha   90.00
_cell.angle_beta   90.00
_cell.angle_gamma   90.00
#
_symmetry.space_group_name_H-M   'P 1'
#
loop_
_entity.id
_entity.type
_entity.pdbx_description
1 polymer ?
#
loop_
_entity_poly.entity_id
_entity_poly.type
_entity_poly.pdbx_seq_one_letter_code
_entity_poly.pdbx_strand_id
1 'polypeptide(L)'
;MFNYLVEYFKNIAKHKTPVLVIDELQMIGDLEINGKLIYKLFNFFIGLTKELHICHVFALSSDSLFIEKVYNEAILKERCRYVLVDEFDEKTTLKFLEKYKVGEDEQDLSRNCLGGKPGMLTSFINTSNRKDFVEDVLTKRKGDIEELIFSLEDKNTAMFEKIINVFKNFINAESVKYKYITDEIRLLVGENIIFVDPYKKIMRMQSKTDLLAVREILKELK
;
A
#
# COMPACT_ATOMS: atom_id res chain seq x y z
N MET A 1 -9.85 -20.06 -23.14
CA MET A 1 -10.44 -19.29 -22.02
C MET A 1 -10.63 -17.82 -22.39
N PHE A 2 -9.59 -17.02 -22.67
CA PHE A 2 -9.75 -15.60 -23.02
C PHE A 2 -10.68 -15.34 -24.22
N ASN A 3 -10.60 -16.14 -25.29
CA ASN A 3 -11.52 -15.98 -26.44
C ASN A 3 -12.99 -16.11 -26.06
N TYR A 4 -13.32 -17.02 -25.13
CA TYR A 4 -14.68 -17.17 -24.62
C TYR A 4 -15.11 -15.91 -23.86
N LEU A 5 -14.25 -15.38 -23.00
CA LEU A 5 -14.52 -14.14 -22.28
C LEU A 5 -14.68 -12.94 -23.22
N VAL A 6 -13.88 -12.84 -24.29
CA VAL A 6 -14.05 -11.79 -25.31
C VAL A 6 -15.43 -11.86 -25.94
N GLU A 7 -15.88 -13.04 -26.40
CA GLU A 7 -17.21 -13.19 -26.99
C GLU A 7 -18.34 -12.91 -25.98
N TYR A 8 -18.16 -13.32 -24.73
CA TYR A 8 -19.07 -12.99 -23.64
C TYR A 8 -19.20 -11.46 -23.45
N PHE A 9 -18.08 -10.74 -23.36
CA PHE A 9 -18.08 -9.28 -23.24
C PHE A 9 -18.64 -8.58 -24.49
N LYS A 10 -18.36 -9.08 -25.70
CA LYS A 10 -18.96 -8.55 -26.94
C LYS A 10 -20.48 -8.65 -26.91
N ASN A 11 -21.03 -9.76 -26.43
CA ASN A 11 -22.47 -9.93 -26.34
C ASN A 11 -23.11 -8.96 -25.33
N ILE A 12 -22.47 -8.71 -24.19
CA ILE A 12 -22.93 -7.69 -23.23
C ILE A 12 -22.84 -6.29 -23.85
N ALA A 13 -21.72 -5.98 -24.51
CA ALA A 13 -21.43 -4.69 -25.13
C ALA A 13 -22.44 -4.27 -26.22
N LYS A 14 -23.18 -5.22 -26.82
CA LYS A 14 -24.30 -4.92 -27.72
C LYS A 14 -25.43 -4.15 -27.05
N HIS A 15 -25.55 -4.23 -25.73
CA HIS A 15 -26.65 -3.64 -24.97
C HIS A 15 -26.19 -2.64 -23.91
N LYS A 16 -25.03 -2.85 -23.29
CA LYS A 16 -24.47 -2.01 -22.21
C LYS A 16 -22.96 -2.10 -22.19
N THR A 17 -22.24 -1.06 -21.77
CA THR A 17 -20.79 -1.12 -21.57
C THR A 17 -20.46 -1.87 -20.26
N PRO A 18 -19.85 -3.09 -20.32
CA PRO A 18 -19.43 -3.83 -19.14
C PRO A 18 -18.27 -3.16 -18.40
N VAL A 19 -18.24 -3.34 -17.08
CA VAL A 19 -17.12 -3.00 -16.21
C VAL A 19 -16.58 -4.27 -15.58
N LEU A 20 -15.32 -4.59 -15.87
CA LEU A 20 -14.58 -5.70 -15.25
C LEU A 20 -13.75 -5.15 -14.09
N VAL A 21 -14.00 -5.66 -12.89
CA VAL A 21 -13.24 -5.31 -11.68
C VAL A 21 -12.49 -6.55 -11.22
N ILE A 22 -11.19 -6.43 -11.02
CA ILE A 22 -10.32 -7.49 -10.51
C ILE A 22 -9.65 -6.95 -9.28
N ASP A 23 -10.04 -7.50 -8.13
CA ASP A 23 -9.44 -7.17 -6.86
C ASP A 23 -8.23 -8.07 -6.57
N GLU A 24 -7.29 -7.56 -5.79
CA GLU A 24 -6.03 -8.25 -5.41
C GLU A 24 -5.29 -8.91 -6.57
N LEU A 25 -5.03 -8.13 -7.64
CA LEU A 25 -4.38 -8.56 -8.87
C LEU A 25 -3.05 -9.29 -8.62
N GLN A 26 -2.31 -8.94 -7.56
CA GLN A 26 -1.04 -9.59 -7.21
C GLN A 26 -1.19 -11.07 -6.87
N MET A 27 -2.37 -11.51 -6.39
CA MET A 27 -2.64 -12.94 -6.14
C MET A 27 -2.52 -13.78 -7.43
N ILE A 28 -2.77 -13.16 -8.59
CA ILE A 28 -2.58 -13.82 -9.89
C ILE A 28 -1.08 -13.91 -10.25
N GLY A 29 -0.26 -13.01 -9.73
CA GLY A 29 1.19 -13.04 -9.86
C GLY A 29 1.88 -14.03 -8.92
N ASP A 30 1.29 -14.32 -7.76
CA ASP A 30 1.82 -15.23 -6.72
C ASP A 30 1.52 -16.70 -6.98
N LEU A 31 0.43 -17.01 -7.71
CA LEU A 31 0.30 -18.30 -8.36
C LEU A 31 1.55 -18.45 -9.23
N GLU A 32 2.33 -19.55 -9.10
CA GLU A 32 3.63 -19.84 -9.76
C GLU A 32 3.63 -19.75 -11.30
N ILE A 33 3.21 -18.62 -11.84
CA ILE A 33 2.81 -18.48 -13.21
C ILE A 33 3.78 -17.52 -13.84
N ASN A 34 4.89 -18.14 -14.26
CA ASN A 34 5.65 -17.84 -15.47
C ASN A 34 5.08 -16.61 -16.20
N GLY A 35 5.81 -15.48 -16.19
CA GLY A 35 5.32 -14.16 -16.62
C GLY A 35 4.43 -14.12 -17.87
N LYS A 36 4.52 -15.10 -18.76
CA LYS A 36 3.53 -15.41 -19.80
C LYS A 36 2.06 -15.25 -19.40
N LEU A 37 1.58 -15.62 -18.20
CA LEU A 37 0.14 -15.44 -17.89
C LEU A 37 -0.20 -13.99 -17.56
N ILE A 38 0.58 -13.29 -16.74
CA ILE A 38 0.32 -11.89 -16.43
C ILE A 38 0.36 -11.05 -17.71
N TYR A 39 1.30 -11.34 -18.63
CA TYR A 39 1.32 -10.72 -19.96
C TYR A 39 0.07 -11.03 -20.77
N LYS A 40 -0.37 -12.29 -20.82
CA LYS A 40 -1.61 -12.68 -21.52
C LYS A 40 -2.85 -12.00 -20.92
N LEU A 41 -2.88 -11.85 -19.60
CA LEU A 41 -3.98 -11.20 -18.89
C LEU A 41 -4.03 -9.71 -19.20
N PHE A 42 -2.89 -9.01 -19.15
CA PHE A 42 -2.81 -7.60 -19.53
C PHE A 42 -3.11 -7.38 -21.00
N ASN A 43 -2.62 -8.24 -21.90
CA ASN A 43 -2.99 -8.19 -23.32
C ASN A 43 -4.50 -8.40 -23.52
N PHE A 44 -5.11 -9.29 -22.74
CA PHE A 44 -6.56 -9.46 -22.75
C PHE A 44 -7.29 -8.17 -22.31
N PHE A 45 -6.84 -7.49 -21.24
CA PHE A 45 -7.43 -6.20 -20.84
C PHE A 45 -7.25 -5.12 -21.91
N ILE A 46 -6.09 -5.05 -22.55
CA ILE A 46 -5.82 -4.13 -23.66
C ILE A 46 -6.76 -4.42 -24.82
N GLY A 47 -6.94 -5.69 -25.19
CA GLY A 47 -7.89 -6.11 -26.22
C GLY A 47 -9.31 -5.63 -25.93
N LEU A 48 -9.79 -5.81 -24.70
CA LEU A 48 -11.12 -5.37 -24.29
C LEU A 48 -11.29 -3.83 -24.30
N THR A 49 -10.27 -3.09 -23.86
CA THR A 49 -10.37 -1.64 -23.56
C THR A 49 -9.90 -0.73 -24.69
N LYS A 50 -8.83 -1.09 -25.40
CA LYS A 50 -8.13 -0.25 -26.38
C LYS A 50 -8.28 -0.73 -27.81
N GLU A 51 -8.45 -2.03 -28.04
CA GLU A 51 -8.63 -2.56 -29.39
C GLU A 51 -10.10 -2.63 -29.75
N LEU A 52 -10.92 -3.24 -28.88
CA LEU A 52 -12.34 -3.44 -29.12
C LEU A 52 -13.20 -2.30 -28.56
N HIS A 53 -12.71 -1.56 -27.58
CA HIS A 53 -13.47 -0.51 -26.86
C HIS A 53 -14.81 -0.98 -26.29
N ILE A 54 -14.88 -2.25 -25.85
CA ILE A 54 -16.12 -2.89 -25.40
C ILE A 54 -16.22 -3.02 -23.88
N CYS A 55 -15.21 -2.62 -23.10
CA CYS A 55 -15.21 -2.81 -21.65
C CYS A 55 -14.36 -1.75 -20.95
N HIS A 56 -14.71 -1.41 -19.71
CA HIS A 56 -13.81 -0.74 -18.78
C HIS A 56 -13.21 -1.77 -17.82
N VAL A 57 -11.92 -1.68 -17.54
CA VAL A 57 -11.22 -2.61 -16.64
C VAL A 57 -10.62 -1.82 -15.48
N PHE A 58 -10.95 -2.23 -14.25
CA PHE A 58 -10.29 -1.81 -13.02
C PHE A 58 -9.55 -3.01 -12.45
N ALA A 59 -8.24 -2.90 -12.29
CA ALA A 59 -7.43 -3.89 -11.60
C ALA A 59 -6.82 -3.23 -10.37
N LEU A 60 -7.12 -3.79 -9.20
CA LEU A 60 -6.70 -3.28 -7.90
C LEU A 60 -5.62 -4.19 -7.33
N SER A 61 -4.69 -3.62 -6.58
CA SER A 61 -3.66 -4.37 -5.88
C SER A 61 -3.24 -3.57 -4.66
N SER A 62 -3.13 -4.25 -3.52
CA SER A 62 -2.58 -3.69 -2.29
C SER A 62 -1.05 -3.79 -2.23
N ASP A 63 -0.42 -4.61 -3.08
CA ASP A 63 1.02 -4.84 -3.11
C ASP A 63 1.75 -3.83 -4.01
N SER A 64 2.48 -2.92 -3.36
CA SER A 64 3.27 -1.91 -4.06
C SER A 64 4.49 -2.44 -4.81
N LEU A 65 5.07 -3.59 -4.41
CA LEU A 65 6.15 -4.25 -5.16
C LEU A 65 5.62 -4.84 -6.47
N PHE A 66 4.44 -5.47 -6.42
CA PHE A 66 3.78 -5.96 -7.61
C PHE A 66 3.50 -4.82 -8.60
N ILE A 67 2.94 -3.71 -8.12
CA ILE A 67 2.69 -2.53 -8.97
C ILE A 67 4.01 -1.94 -9.51
N GLU A 68 5.08 -1.92 -8.73
CA GLU A 68 6.40 -1.46 -9.21
C GLU A 68 6.93 -2.32 -10.36
N LYS A 69 6.83 -3.64 -10.22
CA LYS A 69 7.20 -4.59 -11.26
C LYS A 69 6.39 -4.35 -12.54
N VAL A 70 5.06 -4.25 -12.43
CA VAL A 70 4.17 -3.98 -13.57
C VAL A 70 4.49 -2.63 -14.24
N TYR A 71 4.80 -1.61 -13.45
CA TYR A 71 5.16 -0.28 -13.96
C TYR A 71 6.47 -0.31 -14.75
N ASN A 72 7.50 -0.99 -14.24
CA ASN A 72 8.82 -1.05 -14.85
C ASN A 72 8.90 -1.98 -16.06
N GLU A 73 8.12 -3.06 -16.12
CA GLU A 73 8.12 -4.01 -17.25
C GLU A 73 7.51 -3.43 -18.54
N ALA A 74 7.07 -2.16 -18.53
CA ALA A 74 6.51 -1.41 -19.65
C ALA A 74 5.26 -2.02 -20.32
N ILE A 75 4.69 -3.09 -19.76
CA ILE A 75 3.55 -3.83 -20.34
C ILE A 75 2.33 -2.92 -20.54
N LEU A 76 2.07 -2.09 -19.54
CA LEU A 76 0.93 -1.19 -19.50
C LEU A 76 1.32 0.27 -19.72
N LYS A 77 2.58 0.52 -20.12
CA LYS A 77 3.07 1.89 -20.34
C LYS A 77 2.18 2.59 -21.37
N GLU A 78 1.62 3.73 -20.97
CA GLU A 78 0.65 4.54 -21.76
C GLU A 78 -0.68 3.83 -22.11
N ARG A 79 -0.89 2.60 -21.63
CA ARG A 79 -2.09 1.80 -21.91
C ARG A 79 -3.06 1.74 -20.73
N CYS A 80 -2.61 2.07 -19.53
CA CYS A 80 -3.45 2.19 -18.34
C CYS A 80 -3.30 3.56 -17.65
N ARG A 81 -4.22 3.83 -16.72
CA ARG A 81 -4.12 4.95 -15.79
C ARG A 81 -3.90 4.38 -14.39
N TYR A 82 -2.80 4.76 -13.76
CA TYR A 82 -2.54 4.45 -12.35
C TYR A 82 -3.31 5.44 -11.46
N VAL A 83 -4.03 4.91 -10.49
CA VAL A 83 -4.74 5.69 -9.48
C VAL A 83 -4.35 5.13 -8.12
N LEU A 84 -3.66 5.95 -7.32
CA LEU A 84 -3.41 5.62 -5.92
C LEU A 84 -4.67 5.94 -5.12
N VAL A 85 -5.24 4.93 -4.48
CA VAL A 85 -6.27 5.09 -3.46
C VAL A 85 -5.56 5.00 -2.12
N ASP A 86 -5.45 6.13 -1.43
CA ASP A 86 -4.73 6.25 -0.17
C ASP A 86 -5.71 6.42 1.00
N GLU A 87 -5.17 6.46 2.22
CA GLU A 87 -5.90 6.86 3.41
C GLU A 87 -6.42 8.31 3.32
N PHE A 88 -7.32 8.68 4.23
CA PHE A 88 -7.84 10.03 4.27
C PHE A 88 -6.74 11.05 4.54
N ASP A 89 -6.79 12.18 3.82
CA ASP A 89 -5.98 13.34 4.18
C ASP A 89 -6.40 13.89 5.55
N GLU A 90 -5.58 14.77 6.14
CA GLU A 90 -5.84 15.34 7.47
C GLU A 90 -7.22 15.99 7.56
N LYS A 91 -7.61 16.75 6.53
CA LYS A 91 -8.90 17.44 6.48
C LYS A 91 -10.07 16.47 6.44
N THR A 92 -9.94 15.39 5.69
CA THR A 92 -10.97 14.35 5.56
C THR A 92 -11.05 13.52 6.84
N THR A 93 -9.91 13.25 7.47
CA THR A 93 -9.83 12.59 8.78
C THR A 93 -10.55 13.39 9.85
N LEU A 94 -10.29 14.70 9.94
CA LEU A 94 -10.98 15.59 10.90
C LEU A 94 -12.49 15.59 10.67
N LYS A 95 -12.94 15.78 9.42
CA LYS A 95 -14.37 15.71 9.08
C LYS A 95 -15.00 14.36 9.42
N PHE A 96 -14.26 13.27 9.25
CA PHE A 96 -14.73 11.94 9.61
C PHE A 96 -14.92 11.85 11.12
N LEU A 97 -13.96 12.29 11.94
CA LEU A 97 -14.05 12.26 13.40
C LEU A 97 -15.14 13.20 13.95
N GLU A 98 -15.28 14.41 13.40
CA GLU A 98 -16.33 15.38 13.73
C GLU A 98 -17.73 14.79 13.52
N LYS A 99 -17.93 14.06 12.41
CA LYS A 99 -19.21 13.39 12.10
C LYS A 99 -19.63 12.41 13.20
N TYR A 100 -18.66 11.80 13.89
CA TYR A 100 -18.89 10.87 15.00
C TYR A 100 -18.76 11.52 16.38
N LYS A 101 -18.70 12.86 16.45
CA LYS A 101 -18.67 13.65 17.70
C LYS A 101 -17.48 13.31 18.62
N VAL A 102 -16.33 12.97 18.04
CA VAL A 102 -15.07 12.79 18.78
C VAL A 102 -14.58 14.16 19.27
N GLY A 103 -14.12 14.27 20.53
CA GLY A 103 -13.67 15.54 21.10
C GLY A 103 -12.33 16.01 20.53
N GLU A 104 -12.03 17.32 20.58
CA GLU A 104 -10.80 17.91 19.97
C GLU A 104 -9.51 17.24 20.45
N ASP A 105 -9.37 17.01 21.76
CA ASP A 105 -8.19 16.33 22.33
C ASP A 105 -8.01 14.90 21.76
N GLU A 106 -9.11 14.18 21.54
CA GLU A 106 -9.09 12.83 20.98
C GLU A 106 -8.86 12.85 19.47
N GLN A 107 -9.32 13.89 18.77
CA GLN A 107 -8.98 14.10 17.36
C GLN A 107 -7.48 14.32 17.19
N ASP A 108 -6.86 15.08 18.08
CA ASP A 108 -5.42 15.28 18.11
C ASP A 108 -4.65 13.98 18.40
N LEU A 109 -5.13 13.16 19.34
CA LEU A 109 -4.56 11.82 19.58
C LEU A 109 -4.59 10.96 18.31
N SER A 110 -5.74 10.92 17.63
CA SER A 110 -5.91 10.17 16.39
C SER A 110 -5.00 10.69 15.27
N ARG A 111 -5.02 12.00 15.02
CA ARG A 111 -4.22 12.65 13.97
C ARG A 111 -2.72 12.44 14.19
N ASN A 112 -2.28 12.55 15.43
CA ASN A 112 -0.86 12.48 15.77
C ASN A 112 -0.31 11.05 15.72
N CYS A 113 -1.16 10.02 15.86
CA CYS A 113 -0.72 8.62 15.90
C CYS A 113 -1.27 7.70 14.80
N LEU A 114 -2.57 7.75 14.54
CA LEU A 114 -3.27 6.77 13.72
C LEU A 114 -3.32 7.14 12.23
N GLY A 115 -3.23 8.44 11.91
CA GLY A 115 -3.35 8.91 10.53
C GLY A 115 -4.79 8.83 10.01
N GLY A 116 -4.96 8.51 8.73
CA GLY A 116 -6.24 8.61 8.02
C GLY A 116 -6.89 7.29 7.65
N LYS A 117 -6.35 6.14 8.09
CA LYS A 117 -6.83 4.82 7.69
C LYS A 117 -8.28 4.60 8.13
N PRO A 118 -9.25 4.41 7.21
CA PRO A 118 -10.67 4.32 7.58
C PRO A 118 -10.98 3.19 8.57
N GLY A 119 -10.35 2.02 8.40
CA GLY A 119 -10.49 0.90 9.33
C GLY A 119 -9.98 1.24 10.73
N MET A 120 -8.84 1.92 10.82
CA MET A 120 -8.25 2.35 12.10
C MET A 120 -9.12 3.40 12.80
N LEU A 121 -9.59 4.40 12.05
CA LEU A 121 -10.51 5.43 12.56
C LEU A 121 -11.83 4.82 13.06
N THR A 122 -12.33 3.80 12.36
CA THR A 122 -13.55 3.08 12.79
C THR A 122 -13.33 2.36 14.12
N SER A 123 -12.20 1.66 14.29
CA SER A 123 -11.83 1.03 15.56
C SER A 123 -11.67 2.07 16.69
N PHE A 124 -11.03 3.19 16.40
CA PHE A 124 -10.84 4.31 17.33
C PHE A 124 -12.16 4.96 17.78
N ILE A 125 -13.15 5.06 16.90
CA ILE A 125 -14.47 5.62 17.27
C ILE A 125 -15.22 4.67 18.20
N ASN A 126 -15.10 3.36 17.95
CA ASN A 126 -15.88 2.32 18.63
C ASN A 126 -15.25 1.80 19.94
N THR A 127 -14.01 2.18 20.26
CA THR A 127 -13.36 1.80 21.51
C THR A 127 -13.93 2.57 22.72
N SER A 128 -13.87 1.96 23.90
CA SER A 128 -14.30 2.59 25.15
C SER A 128 -13.27 3.60 25.69
N ASN A 129 -11.97 3.29 25.56
CA ASN A 129 -10.88 4.19 25.93
C ASN A 129 -9.97 4.43 24.72
N ARG A 130 -10.07 5.65 24.17
CA ARG A 130 -9.34 6.07 22.97
C ARG A 130 -7.86 6.29 23.22
N LYS A 131 -7.49 6.71 24.42
CA LYS A 131 -6.09 6.95 24.78
C LYS A 131 -5.34 5.62 24.87
N ASP A 132 -5.88 4.67 25.63
CA ASP A 132 -5.32 3.32 25.77
C ASP A 132 -5.25 2.64 24.40
N PHE A 133 -6.29 2.78 23.57
CA PHE A 133 -6.28 2.24 22.21
C PHE A 133 -5.11 2.77 21.36
N VAL A 134 -4.84 4.07 21.41
CA VAL A 134 -3.74 4.68 20.65
C VAL A 134 -2.38 4.22 21.18
N GLU A 135 -2.23 4.15 22.51
CA GLU A 135 -1.01 3.65 23.16
C GLU A 135 -0.76 2.17 22.82
N ASP A 136 -1.80 1.33 22.85
CA ASP A 136 -1.74 -0.09 22.50
C ASP A 136 -1.36 -0.30 21.04
N VAL A 137 -1.98 0.46 20.11
CA VAL A 137 -1.69 0.37 18.67
C VAL A 137 -0.24 0.73 18.39
N LEU A 138 0.28 1.80 18.99
CA LEU A 138 1.67 2.20 18.82
C LEU A 138 2.63 1.19 19.46
N THR A 139 2.37 0.77 20.70
CA THR A 139 3.20 -0.19 21.44
C THR A 139 3.30 -1.51 20.68
N LYS A 140 2.16 -2.05 20.24
CA LYS A 140 2.12 -3.28 19.46
C LYS A 140 2.91 -3.12 18.15
N ARG A 141 2.65 -2.05 17.41
CA ARG A 141 3.32 -1.86 16.12
C ARG A 141 4.82 -1.66 16.25
N LYS A 142 5.26 -0.95 17.29
CA LYS A 142 6.67 -0.82 17.64
C LYS A 142 7.27 -2.19 17.92
N GLY A 143 6.65 -2.99 18.78
CA GLY A 143 7.10 -4.35 19.10
C GLY A 143 7.21 -5.26 17.87
N ASP A 144 6.23 -5.22 16.96
CA ASP A 144 6.26 -6.00 15.71
C ASP A 144 7.48 -5.60 14.84
N ILE A 145 7.79 -4.31 14.74
CA ILE A 145 8.94 -3.80 13.96
C ILE A 145 10.26 -4.14 14.67
N GLU A 146 10.32 -4.02 15.99
CA GLU A 146 11.49 -4.38 16.79
C GLU A 146 11.82 -5.87 16.65
N GLU A 147 10.82 -6.75 16.77
CA GLU A 147 11.00 -8.19 16.63
C GLU A 147 11.61 -8.53 15.27
N LEU A 148 11.08 -7.96 14.18
CA LEU A 148 11.64 -8.14 12.85
C LEU A 148 13.10 -7.70 12.79
N ILE A 149 13.39 -6.48 13.22
CA ILE A 149 14.69 -5.83 12.99
C ILE A 149 15.77 -6.42 13.90
N PHE A 150 15.51 -6.55 15.19
CA PHE A 150 16.50 -7.08 16.12
C PHE A 150 16.75 -8.57 15.89
N SER A 151 15.77 -9.33 15.37
CA SER A 151 16.04 -10.70 14.93
C SER A 151 17.05 -10.78 13.77
N LEU A 152 17.21 -9.71 12.99
CA LEU A 152 18.21 -9.61 11.93
C LEU A 152 19.58 -9.17 12.44
N GLU A 153 19.69 -8.53 13.60
CA GLU A 153 20.98 -8.09 14.14
C GLU A 153 21.92 -9.29 14.35
N ASP A 154 21.39 -10.38 14.91
CA ASP A 154 22.12 -11.64 15.12
C ASP A 154 22.27 -12.48 13.84
N LYS A 155 21.22 -12.53 13.00
CA LYS A 155 21.16 -13.44 11.83
C LYS A 155 21.83 -12.86 10.59
N ASN A 156 21.77 -11.54 10.42
CA ASN A 156 22.22 -10.82 9.23
C ASN A 156 22.47 -9.34 9.55
N THR A 157 23.53 -9.08 10.31
CA THR A 157 23.93 -7.74 10.75
C THR A 157 24.03 -6.74 9.60
N ALA A 158 24.49 -7.17 8.42
CA ALA A 158 24.57 -6.32 7.23
C ALA A 158 23.19 -5.85 6.73
N MET A 159 22.15 -6.71 6.81
CA MET A 159 20.78 -6.32 6.47
C MET A 159 20.19 -5.39 7.51
N PHE A 160 20.44 -5.67 8.79
CA PHE A 160 20.05 -4.79 9.91
C PHE A 160 20.58 -3.36 9.70
N GLU A 161 21.89 -3.19 9.46
CA GLU A 161 22.49 -1.86 9.24
C GLU A 161 21.88 -1.12 8.05
N LYS A 162 21.58 -1.84 6.95
CA LYS A 162 20.90 -1.27 5.78
C LYS A 162 19.49 -0.80 6.10
N ILE A 163 18.71 -1.58 6.85
CA ILE A 163 17.36 -1.20 7.30
C ILE A 163 17.42 0.05 8.18
N ILE A 164 18.35 0.09 9.16
CA ILE A 164 18.54 1.27 10.01
C ILE A 164 18.89 2.51 9.18
N ASN A 165 19.71 2.37 8.14
CA ASN A 165 20.01 3.47 7.23
C ASN A 165 18.79 3.92 6.42
N VAL A 166 17.92 3.01 6.00
CA VAL A 166 16.63 3.37 5.38
C VAL A 166 15.78 4.17 6.36
N PHE A 167 15.66 3.70 7.61
CA PHE A 167 14.85 4.33 8.65
C PHE A 167 15.34 5.74 9.02
N LYS A 168 16.66 5.96 9.08
CA LYS A 168 17.24 7.28 9.35
C LYS A 168 16.76 8.37 8.39
N ASN A 169 16.37 8.01 7.16
CA ASN A 169 15.82 8.98 6.21
C ASN A 169 14.44 9.54 6.64
N PHE A 170 13.73 8.87 7.56
CA PHE A 170 12.39 9.24 8.03
C PHE A 170 12.36 9.96 9.39
N ILE A 171 13.52 10.29 9.95
CA ILE A 171 13.61 11.04 11.22
C ILE A 171 12.84 12.37 11.10
N ASN A 172 13.06 13.11 10.01
CA ASN A 172 12.47 14.43 9.76
C ASN A 172 11.67 14.52 8.45
N ALA A 173 11.39 13.38 7.81
CA ALA A 173 10.65 13.32 6.56
C ALA A 173 9.52 12.29 6.66
N GLU A 174 8.38 12.59 6.01
CA GLU A 174 7.27 11.64 5.87
C GLU A 174 7.39 10.80 4.58
N SER A 175 8.10 11.33 3.58
CA SER A 175 8.40 10.63 2.33
C SER A 175 9.78 10.98 1.82
N VAL A 176 10.40 10.02 1.12
CA VAL A 176 11.77 10.15 0.59
C VAL A 176 11.84 9.59 -0.83
N LYS A 177 12.67 10.17 -1.68
CA LYS A 177 12.88 9.66 -3.04
C LYS A 177 13.75 8.40 -3.01
N TYR A 178 13.43 7.43 -3.86
CA TYR A 178 14.28 6.26 -4.09
C TYR A 178 14.66 6.15 -5.57
N LYS A 179 15.81 5.53 -5.84
CA LYS A 179 16.29 5.31 -7.22
C LYS A 179 15.82 3.97 -7.77
N TYR A 180 16.01 2.92 -6.98
CA TYR A 180 15.60 1.54 -7.27
C TYR A 180 15.26 0.85 -5.95
N ILE A 181 14.52 -0.26 -6.02
CA ILE A 181 14.17 -1.06 -4.84
C ILE A 181 15.34 -1.97 -4.49
N THR A 182 16.02 -1.66 -3.38
CA THR A 182 17.05 -2.51 -2.77
C THR A 182 16.42 -3.66 -1.98
N ASP A 183 17.23 -4.63 -1.56
CA ASP A 183 16.73 -5.81 -0.83
C ASP A 183 16.14 -5.43 0.53
N GLU A 184 16.74 -4.46 1.24
CA GLU A 184 16.19 -3.93 2.48
C GLU A 184 14.86 -3.20 2.28
N ILE A 185 14.69 -2.45 1.18
CA ILE A 185 13.40 -1.82 0.84
C ILE A 185 12.39 -2.92 0.50
N ARG A 186 12.78 -3.94 -0.27
CA ARG A 186 11.89 -5.05 -0.63
C ARG A 186 11.38 -5.79 0.60
N LEU A 187 12.27 -6.06 1.57
CA LEU A 187 11.89 -6.66 2.85
C LEU A 187 10.90 -5.77 3.61
N LEU A 188 11.21 -4.48 3.76
CA LEU A 188 10.34 -3.54 4.50
C LEU A 188 8.97 -3.36 3.84
N VAL A 189 8.86 -3.45 2.51
CA VAL A 189 7.57 -3.45 1.82
C VAL A 189 6.82 -4.76 2.04
N GLY A 190 7.50 -5.90 1.95
CA GLY A 190 6.92 -7.22 2.22
C GLY A 190 6.36 -7.36 3.63
N GLU A 191 7.03 -6.75 4.61
CA GLU A 191 6.61 -6.69 6.02
C GLU A 191 5.60 -5.56 6.30
N ASN A 192 5.08 -4.90 5.27
CA ASN A 192 4.11 -3.80 5.34
C ASN A 192 4.58 -2.62 6.22
N ILE A 193 5.88 -2.33 6.26
CA ILE A 193 6.45 -1.19 7.00
C ILE A 193 6.62 0.03 6.08
N ILE A 194 7.01 -0.21 4.83
CA ILE A 194 7.19 0.83 3.81
C ILE A 194 6.20 0.63 2.67
N PHE A 195 5.67 1.74 2.17
CA PHE A 195 4.97 1.85 0.90
C PHE A 195 5.87 2.48 -0.15
N VAL A 196 5.89 1.94 -1.37
CA VAL A 196 6.56 2.56 -2.52
C VAL A 196 5.55 3.06 -3.55
N ASP A 197 5.71 4.30 -4.01
CA ASP A 197 5.00 4.85 -5.16
C ASP A 197 5.94 4.81 -6.38
N PRO A 198 5.74 3.88 -7.33
CA PRO A 198 6.59 3.75 -8.51
C PRO A 198 6.39 4.86 -9.52
N TYR A 199 5.22 5.50 -9.54
CA TYR A 199 4.92 6.61 -10.43
C TYR A 199 5.67 7.88 -10.00
N LYS A 200 5.63 8.20 -8.70
CA LYS A 200 6.33 9.36 -8.13
C LYS A 200 7.80 9.09 -7.76
N LYS A 201 8.21 7.82 -7.74
CA LYS A 201 9.53 7.35 -7.25
C LYS A 201 9.85 7.84 -5.84
N ILE A 202 8.84 7.73 -4.96
CA ILE A 202 8.96 8.04 -3.53
C ILE A 202 8.57 6.83 -2.70
N MET A 203 9.14 6.73 -1.50
CA MET A 203 8.75 5.77 -0.50
C MET A 203 8.40 6.50 0.80
N ARG A 204 7.48 5.92 1.55
CA ARG A 204 7.01 6.42 2.86
C ARG A 204 6.74 5.25 3.78
N MET A 205 6.58 5.54 5.07
CA MET A 205 6.07 4.54 6.00
C MET A 205 4.62 4.17 5.64
N GLN A 206 4.24 2.92 5.90
CA GLN A 206 2.93 2.38 5.53
C GLN A 206 1.77 3.06 6.28
N SER A 207 2.04 3.71 7.41
CA SER A 207 1.11 4.54 8.17
C SER A 207 1.83 5.59 9.00
N LYS A 208 1.05 6.51 9.57
CA LYS A 208 1.55 7.41 10.62
C LYS A 208 2.08 6.64 11.83
N THR A 209 1.41 5.56 12.23
CA THR A 209 1.84 4.71 13.35
C THR A 209 3.20 4.06 13.07
N ASP A 210 3.40 3.53 11.86
CA ASP A 210 4.69 2.99 11.41
C ASP A 210 5.80 4.04 11.52
N LEU A 211 5.53 5.27 11.07
CA LEU A 211 6.48 6.37 11.14
C LEU A 211 6.89 6.72 12.57
N LEU A 212 5.95 6.72 13.51
CA LEU A 212 6.24 7.01 14.91
C LEU A 212 7.00 5.87 15.57
N ALA A 213 6.55 4.63 15.37
CA ALA A 213 7.23 3.44 15.87
C ALA A 213 8.70 3.43 15.43
N VAL A 214 8.97 3.64 14.14
CA VAL A 214 10.34 3.71 13.61
C VAL A 214 11.14 4.85 14.26
N ARG A 215 10.53 6.03 14.45
CA ARG A 215 11.20 7.16 15.12
C ARG A 215 11.51 6.88 16.58
N GLU A 216 10.69 6.12 17.28
CA GLU A 216 10.94 5.69 18.66
C GLU A 216 12.08 4.68 18.74
N ILE A 217 12.06 3.65 17.89
CA ILE A 217 13.14 2.66 17.78
C ILE A 217 14.49 3.35 17.53
N LEU A 218 14.54 4.31 16.60
CA LEU A 218 15.76 5.07 16.31
C LEU A 218 16.26 5.94 17.47
N LYS A 219 15.39 6.33 18.42
CA LYS A 219 15.82 7.07 19.62
C LYS A 219 16.47 6.14 20.65
N GLU A 220 16.06 4.88 20.70
CA GLU A 220 16.57 3.87 21.64
C GLU A 220 17.92 3.28 21.20
N LEU A 221 18.21 3.30 19.90
CA LEU A 221 19.50 2.91 19.32
C LEU A 221 20.63 3.94 19.52
N LYS A 222 20.36 5.06 20.21
CA LYS A 222 21.34 6.14 20.42
C LYS A 222 22.19 5.96 21.66
#